data_AF-A0A9D4P7W7-F1
#
_entry.id   AF-A0A9D4P7W7-F1
#
_cell.length_a   1.000
_cell.length_b   1.000
_cell.length_c   1.000
_cell.angle_alpha   90.00
_cell.angle_beta   90.00
_cell.angle_gamma   90.00
#
_symmetry.space_group_name_H-M   'P 1'
#
loop_
_entity.id
_entity.type
_entity.pdbx_description
1 polymer ?
#
loop_
_entity_poly.entity_id
_entity_poly.type
_entity_poly.pdbx_seq_one_letter_code
_entity_poly.pdbx_strand_id
1 'polypeptide(L)'
;MSGGKIYKFIDTLQKRLQQWNFQNSKKGIIFGYTSALQNNCCYCMGCTENLNDIPFGNNLIGAYFLESFDEDSIVVFCNELSKNKTSGKLLVYNYNENIEKISLFDIKSKKLIDYTIEIVDHQVALEPLIQIKLDVNFKLNISFEDSIPTTNISSIIEQLNSWIFRLDMSSFKINGKEENLNGICIEDLYNQIEQFEELQDLQIPTNMKKKMIEKSQRQLRSRKSILQFKLDNNIEKSDSPEKFEENQKYDFIFNLKMFYLLQLQNNLQQLYKIFINSLTKMLTLMQKYFDDNPEKKCPLQIPRVVNFYEPNIYTHIITILYHDLDSIEIYKDQRKSLHLKYLVPMSRPTFKLANAIGRDFSGKKLMNVHVGLQSSIKNGQCYIVKGKYSYHHYNQDHMDDSGWGCAYRSLQTIISWFQIQGYIDIETVPTHKEIQQALIDVGDKPPNFLGSSKWIGSQEVCYVLSHLYDIQSKIIFINSATELLDKARDLIKHFSTNGTPIMIGGGVLAHTIIGVDFNEATGDVKYLVLDPHYIGDENLNNIHKKGGCAWKPVTFWDKNSFYNLCLPQVSEDF
;
A
#
# COMPACT_ATOMS: atom_id res chain seq x y z
N MET A 1 -32.37 7.63 27.00
CA MET A 1 -32.02 7.78 25.58
C MET A 1 -31.74 6.39 25.01
N SER A 2 -32.73 5.76 24.38
CA SER A 2 -32.56 4.45 23.75
C SER A 2 -31.57 4.57 22.59
N GLY A 3 -30.36 4.04 22.77
CA GLY A 3 -29.21 4.24 21.90
C GLY A 3 -29.45 3.75 20.47
N GLY A 4 -29.61 4.70 19.54
CA GLY A 4 -29.58 4.44 18.11
C GLY A 4 -28.18 4.05 17.63
N LYS A 5 -28.10 3.43 16.45
CA LYS A 5 -26.81 3.19 15.78
C LYS A 5 -26.17 4.51 15.39
N ILE A 6 -24.89 4.65 15.69
CA ILE A 6 -24.00 5.75 15.32
C ILE A 6 -23.18 5.29 14.11
N TYR A 7 -23.16 6.10 13.05
CA TYR A 7 -22.37 5.87 11.86
C TYR A 7 -21.20 6.86 11.83
N LYS A 8 -19.98 6.31 11.79
CA LYS A 8 -18.73 7.06 11.70
C LYS A 8 -18.15 6.95 10.30
N PHE A 9 -18.01 8.06 9.60
CA PHE A 9 -17.37 8.12 8.28
C PHE A 9 -15.89 8.29 8.44
N ILE A 10 -15.12 7.44 7.75
CA ILE A 10 -13.69 7.67 7.66
C ILE A 10 -13.44 8.84 6.70
N ASP A 11 -12.56 9.76 7.10
CA ASP A 11 -12.19 10.95 6.35
C ASP A 11 -11.73 10.63 4.91
N THR A 12 -11.00 9.53 4.72
CA THR A 12 -10.55 9.07 3.39
C THR A 12 -11.70 8.61 2.50
N LEU A 13 -12.76 8.01 3.06
CA LEU A 13 -13.96 7.66 2.29
C LEU A 13 -14.71 8.94 1.89
N GLN A 14 -14.91 9.86 2.82
CA GLN A 14 -15.60 11.12 2.55
C GLN A 14 -14.87 11.91 1.44
N LYS A 15 -13.55 12.08 1.56
CA LYS A 15 -12.72 12.73 0.54
C LYS A 15 -12.90 12.08 -0.83
N ARG A 16 -12.90 10.75 -0.93
CA ARG A 16 -13.10 10.05 -2.22
C ARG A 16 -14.50 10.24 -2.80
N LEU A 17 -15.54 10.29 -1.96
CA LEU A 17 -16.91 10.56 -2.39
C LEU A 17 -17.11 12.02 -2.82
N GLN A 18 -16.37 12.96 -2.24
CA GLN A 18 -16.47 14.40 -2.54
C GLN A 18 -15.53 14.86 -3.67
N GLN A 19 -14.44 14.15 -3.92
CA GLN A 19 -13.50 14.41 -5.02
C GLN A 19 -14.15 14.00 -6.35
N TRP A 20 -15.04 14.88 -6.81
CA TRP A 20 -15.76 14.85 -8.08
C TRP A 20 -14.78 14.82 -9.25
N ASN A 21 -14.82 13.76 -10.07
CA ASN A 21 -14.39 13.72 -11.48
C ASN A 21 -14.49 12.32 -12.15
N PHE A 22 -15.03 11.30 -11.47
CA PHE A 22 -15.21 9.99 -12.08
C PHE A 22 -16.53 9.89 -12.85
N GLN A 23 -16.49 10.05 -14.16
CA GLN A 23 -17.65 10.09 -15.07
C GLN A 23 -18.58 8.85 -15.04
N ASN A 24 -18.23 7.75 -14.35
CA ASN A 24 -18.89 6.47 -14.58
C ASN A 24 -19.60 5.81 -13.38
N SER A 25 -19.31 6.19 -12.13
CA SER A 25 -19.94 5.54 -10.96
C SER A 25 -20.76 6.52 -10.13
N LYS A 26 -22.06 6.61 -10.46
CA LYS A 26 -22.99 7.61 -9.93
C LYS A 26 -23.70 7.16 -8.67
N LYS A 27 -23.70 5.86 -8.40
CA LYS A 27 -24.28 5.24 -7.20
C LYS A 27 -23.59 3.92 -6.90
N GLY A 28 -23.61 3.53 -5.63
CA GLY A 28 -23.06 2.25 -5.21
C GLY A 28 -23.26 2.02 -3.73
N ILE A 29 -22.39 1.20 -3.16
CA ILE A 29 -22.52 0.65 -1.81
C ILE A 29 -21.45 1.24 -0.91
N ILE A 30 -21.82 1.52 0.33
CA ILE A 30 -20.90 1.81 1.44
C ILE A 30 -20.77 0.56 2.29
N PHE A 31 -19.53 0.15 2.53
CA PHE A 31 -19.21 -0.98 3.39
C PHE A 31 -18.31 -0.56 4.56
N GLY A 32 -18.21 -1.44 5.54
CA GLY A 32 -17.33 -1.28 6.69
C GLY A 32 -17.66 -2.29 7.77
N TYR A 33 -17.45 -1.94 9.03
CA TYR A 33 -17.63 -2.88 10.13
C TYR A 33 -18.41 -2.26 11.29
N THR A 34 -19.10 -3.11 12.05
CA THR A 34 -19.73 -2.73 13.32
C THR A 34 -18.75 -3.04 14.44
N SER A 35 -18.47 -2.07 15.31
CA SER A 35 -17.53 -2.22 16.40
C SER A 35 -18.01 -3.31 17.38
N ALA A 36 -17.13 -4.26 17.67
CA ALA A 36 -17.36 -5.26 18.71
C ALA A 36 -17.26 -4.69 20.13
N LEU A 37 -16.59 -3.55 20.31
CA LEU A 37 -16.44 -2.86 21.59
C LEU A 37 -17.59 -1.89 21.87
N GLN A 38 -18.15 -1.30 20.81
CA GLN A 38 -19.27 -0.37 20.86
C GLN A 38 -20.37 -0.89 19.92
N ASN A 39 -21.24 -1.78 20.42
CA ASN A 39 -22.23 -2.51 19.60
C ASN A 39 -23.16 -1.62 18.75
N ASN A 40 -23.31 -0.35 19.10
CA ASN A 40 -24.10 0.63 18.34
C ASN A 40 -23.28 1.48 17.36
N CYS A 41 -21.97 1.25 17.19
CA CYS A 41 -21.10 2.05 16.34
C CYS A 41 -20.72 1.29 15.06
N CYS A 42 -20.98 1.88 13.89
CA CYS A 42 -20.57 1.38 12.59
C CYS A 42 -19.55 2.32 11.95
N TYR A 43 -18.40 1.80 11.54
CA TYR A 43 -17.40 2.55 10.78
C TYR A 43 -17.62 2.31 9.29
N CYS A 44 -17.78 3.39 8.53
CA CYS A 44 -17.96 3.39 7.08
C CYS A 44 -16.59 3.51 6.42
N MET A 45 -16.06 2.38 5.98
CA MET A 45 -14.63 2.18 5.70
C MET A 45 -14.27 2.32 4.22
N GLY A 46 -15.22 2.03 3.35
CA GLY A 46 -15.02 2.07 1.92
C GLY A 46 -16.33 2.05 1.15
N CYS A 47 -16.18 2.09 -0.16
CA CYS A 47 -17.28 2.04 -1.11
C CYS A 47 -16.92 1.14 -2.28
N THR A 48 -17.93 0.58 -2.91
CA THR A 48 -17.80 -0.21 -4.14
C THR A 48 -19.08 -0.15 -4.97
N GLU A 49 -19.02 -0.48 -6.24
CA GLU A 49 -20.19 -0.55 -7.12
C GLU A 49 -21.12 -1.72 -6.79
N ASN A 50 -20.55 -2.90 -6.50
CA ASN A 50 -21.30 -4.15 -6.40
C ASN A 50 -21.14 -4.83 -5.03
N LEU A 51 -22.21 -5.50 -4.57
CA LEU A 51 -22.19 -6.25 -3.30
C LEU A 51 -21.11 -7.33 -3.26
N ASN A 52 -20.85 -7.97 -4.41
CA ASN A 52 -19.84 -9.02 -4.53
C ASN A 52 -18.42 -8.48 -4.38
N ASP A 53 -18.19 -7.17 -4.52
CA ASP A 53 -16.89 -6.53 -4.44
C ASP A 53 -16.56 -6.01 -3.02
N ILE A 54 -17.43 -6.21 -2.03
CA ILE A 54 -17.15 -5.86 -0.63
C ILE A 54 -15.94 -6.68 -0.15
N PRO A 55 -14.86 -6.05 0.36
CA PRO A 55 -13.72 -6.76 0.91
C PRO A 55 -14.10 -7.64 2.10
N PHE A 56 -13.55 -8.85 2.16
CA PHE A 56 -13.84 -9.81 3.23
C PHE A 56 -13.55 -9.22 4.62
N GLY A 57 -14.42 -9.53 5.58
CA GLY A 57 -14.40 -8.93 6.92
C GLY A 57 -15.24 -7.66 7.05
N ASN A 58 -15.72 -7.11 5.94
CA ASN A 58 -16.64 -5.97 5.93
C ASN A 58 -18.08 -6.41 5.64
N ASN A 59 -19.01 -5.54 6.03
CA ASN A 59 -20.44 -5.69 5.87
C ASN A 59 -21.01 -4.53 5.04
N LEU A 60 -22.14 -4.78 4.39
CA LEU A 60 -22.99 -3.73 3.82
C LEU A 60 -23.47 -2.80 4.94
N ILE A 61 -23.12 -1.52 4.85
CA ILE A 61 -23.53 -0.47 5.80
C ILE A 61 -24.59 0.45 5.17
N GLY A 62 -24.45 0.75 3.88
CA GLY A 62 -25.28 1.75 3.22
C GLY A 62 -25.07 1.83 1.72
N ALA A 63 -25.54 2.92 1.14
CA ALA A 63 -25.40 3.27 -0.27
C ALA A 63 -24.92 4.72 -0.42
N TYR A 64 -24.26 5.00 -1.53
CA TYR A 64 -23.88 6.36 -1.93
C TYR A 64 -24.50 6.73 -3.27
N PHE A 65 -24.73 8.03 -3.48
CA PHE A 65 -25.24 8.64 -4.70
C PHE A 65 -24.48 9.95 -4.94
N LEU A 66 -23.87 10.12 -6.11
CA LEU A 66 -22.98 11.25 -6.43
C LEU A 66 -23.56 12.20 -7.50
N GLU A 67 -24.85 12.07 -7.79
CA GLU A 67 -25.60 12.92 -8.72
C GLU A 67 -27.03 13.11 -8.20
N SER A 68 -27.83 13.91 -8.92
CA SER A 68 -29.27 14.05 -8.67
C SER A 68 -29.99 12.71 -8.89
N PHE A 69 -30.40 12.06 -7.81
CA PHE A 69 -31.37 10.96 -7.82
C PHE A 69 -32.63 11.38 -7.07
N ASP A 70 -33.80 11.06 -7.63
CA ASP A 70 -35.07 11.20 -6.94
C ASP A 70 -35.18 10.19 -5.78
N GLU A 71 -36.06 10.48 -4.82
CA GLU A 71 -36.23 9.66 -3.63
C GLU A 71 -36.69 8.23 -3.97
N ASP A 72 -37.54 8.05 -4.98
CA ASP A 72 -38.04 6.74 -5.37
C ASP A 72 -36.91 5.87 -5.92
N SER A 73 -36.04 6.42 -6.78
CA SER A 73 -34.84 5.75 -7.29
C SER A 73 -33.90 5.30 -6.18
N ILE A 74 -33.70 6.14 -5.15
CA ILE A 74 -32.88 5.81 -3.98
C ILE A 74 -33.51 4.65 -3.19
N VAL A 75 -34.82 4.73 -2.94
CA VAL A 75 -35.58 3.70 -2.22
C VAL A 75 -35.57 2.37 -2.95
N VAL A 76 -35.74 2.36 -4.28
CA VAL A 76 -35.65 1.14 -5.12
C VAL A 76 -34.28 0.49 -4.96
N PHE A 77 -33.20 1.25 -5.10
CA PHE A 77 -31.84 0.70 -4.95
C PHE A 77 -31.60 0.15 -3.54
N CYS A 78 -32.01 0.88 -2.50
CA CYS A 78 -31.88 0.41 -1.11
C CYS A 78 -32.72 -0.85 -0.84
N ASN A 79 -33.88 -0.99 -1.48
CA ASN A 79 -34.70 -2.20 -1.42
C ASN A 79 -33.99 -3.40 -2.05
N GLU A 80 -33.36 -3.24 -3.21
CA GLU A 80 -32.58 -4.30 -3.85
C GLU A 80 -31.42 -4.76 -2.97
N LEU A 81 -30.68 -3.81 -2.38
CA LEU A 81 -29.57 -4.10 -1.45
C LEU A 81 -30.03 -4.83 -0.18
N SER A 82 -31.27 -4.60 0.25
CA SER A 82 -31.86 -5.17 1.47
C SER A 82 -32.88 -6.27 1.22
N LYS A 83 -32.96 -6.83 0.00
CA LYS A 83 -33.98 -7.81 -0.41
C LYS A 83 -34.08 -9.04 0.51
N ASN A 84 -32.98 -9.42 1.16
CA ASN A 84 -32.90 -10.55 2.07
C ASN A 84 -33.08 -10.17 3.55
N LYS A 85 -33.46 -8.92 3.86
CA LYS A 85 -33.62 -8.40 5.23
C LYS A 85 -35.04 -7.90 5.44
N THR A 86 -35.61 -8.23 6.60
CA THR A 86 -36.96 -7.79 7.00
C THR A 86 -36.97 -6.52 7.85
N SER A 87 -35.83 -6.15 8.43
CA SER A 87 -35.68 -4.97 9.29
C SER A 87 -34.23 -4.47 9.32
N GLY A 88 -34.02 -3.28 9.87
CA GLY A 88 -32.72 -2.62 9.97
C GLY A 88 -32.70 -1.29 9.22
N LYS A 89 -31.54 -0.64 9.21
CA LYS A 89 -31.32 0.64 8.54
C LYS A 89 -30.09 0.57 7.65
N LEU A 90 -30.20 1.18 6.47
CA LEU A 90 -29.07 1.46 5.59
C LEU A 90 -28.77 2.95 5.64
N LEU A 91 -27.48 3.30 5.73
CA LEU A 91 -27.10 4.69 5.57
C LEU A 91 -27.16 5.07 4.08
N VAL A 92 -27.66 6.26 3.79
CA VAL A 92 -27.70 6.82 2.44
C VAL A 92 -26.89 8.10 2.45
N TYR A 93 -25.79 8.12 1.69
CA TYR A 93 -24.97 9.29 1.47
C TYR A 93 -25.27 9.87 0.08
N ASN A 94 -25.69 11.12 0.01
CA ASN A 94 -25.91 11.82 -1.24
C ASN A 94 -24.99 13.04 -1.30
N TYR A 95 -24.25 13.19 -2.38
CA TYR A 95 -23.41 14.35 -2.63
C TYR A 95 -23.61 14.83 -4.05
N ASN A 96 -24.16 16.03 -4.20
CA ASN A 96 -24.46 16.62 -5.49
C ASN A 96 -24.32 18.15 -5.42
N GLU A 97 -23.76 18.77 -6.45
CA GLU A 97 -23.48 20.21 -6.52
C GLU A 97 -22.80 20.79 -5.26
N ASN A 98 -21.88 20.05 -4.65
CA ASN A 98 -21.23 20.37 -3.35
C ASN A 98 -22.17 20.44 -2.14
N ILE A 99 -23.37 19.86 -2.25
CA ILE A 99 -24.33 19.70 -1.17
C ILE A 99 -24.29 18.26 -0.70
N GLU A 100 -23.93 18.08 0.58
CA GLU A 100 -23.95 16.78 1.26
C GLU A 100 -25.29 16.60 1.98
N LYS A 101 -26.02 15.52 1.68
CA LYS A 101 -27.23 15.10 2.39
C LYS A 101 -27.09 13.66 2.83
N ILE A 102 -27.39 13.41 4.10
CA ILE A 102 -27.31 12.08 4.68
C ILE A 102 -28.66 11.70 5.28
N SER A 103 -29.08 10.48 4.99
CA SER A 103 -30.33 9.92 5.49
C SER A 103 -30.14 8.46 5.91
N LEU A 104 -31.08 7.95 6.69
CA LEU A 104 -31.22 6.53 7.00
C LEU A 104 -32.43 5.99 6.28
N PHE A 105 -32.22 4.97 5.45
CA PHE A 105 -33.28 4.17 4.86
C PHE A 105 -33.71 3.09 5.84
N ASP A 106 -34.96 3.15 6.30
CA ASP A 106 -35.54 2.13 7.18
C ASP A 106 -36.17 1.01 6.35
N ILE A 107 -35.62 -0.21 6.49
CA ILE A 107 -35.97 -1.36 5.65
C ILE A 107 -37.44 -1.78 5.83
N LYS A 108 -38.04 -1.53 7.00
CA LYS A 108 -39.41 -1.95 7.31
C LYS A 108 -40.44 -0.96 6.77
N SER A 109 -40.22 0.33 7.03
CA SER A 109 -41.13 1.40 6.63
C SER A 109 -40.91 1.92 5.21
N LYS A 110 -39.76 1.59 4.60
CA LYS A 110 -39.35 2.04 3.26
C LYS A 110 -39.19 3.56 3.14
N LYS A 111 -38.89 4.23 4.25
CA LYS A 111 -38.74 5.69 4.32
C LYS A 111 -37.29 6.11 4.53
N LEU A 112 -36.94 7.26 3.99
CA LEU A 112 -35.71 7.98 4.31
C LEU A 112 -35.97 8.93 5.48
N ILE A 113 -35.03 8.99 6.41
CA ILE A 113 -35.06 9.90 7.56
C ILE A 113 -33.73 10.63 7.62
N ASP A 114 -33.73 11.95 7.67
CA ASP A 114 -32.49 12.75 7.75
C ASP A 114 -31.63 12.32 8.94
N TYR A 115 -30.32 12.33 8.74
CA TYR A 115 -29.35 11.81 9.71
C TYR A 115 -28.02 12.57 9.65
N THR A 116 -27.29 12.59 10.76
CA THR A 116 -25.98 13.22 10.88
C THR A 116 -24.92 12.19 11.23
N ILE A 117 -23.82 12.19 10.47
CA ILE A 117 -22.66 11.32 10.71
C ILE A 117 -21.61 12.00 11.56
N GLU A 118 -20.74 11.19 12.16
CA GLU A 118 -19.47 11.65 12.75
C GLU A 118 -18.35 11.35 11.76
N ILE A 119 -17.50 12.33 11.44
CA ILE A 119 -16.32 12.10 10.62
C ILE A 119 -15.14 11.80 11.55
N VAL A 120 -14.39 10.74 11.26
CA VAL A 120 -13.24 10.30 12.05
C VAL A 120 -12.02 10.10 11.16
N ASP A 121 -10.85 10.34 11.75
CA ASP A 121 -9.57 10.02 11.10
C ASP A 121 -9.44 8.51 10.89
N HIS A 122 -8.91 8.11 9.73
CA HIS A 122 -8.68 6.71 9.39
C HIS A 122 -7.90 5.92 10.45
N GLN A 123 -6.97 6.53 11.19
CA GLN A 123 -6.22 5.86 12.27
C GLN A 123 -7.12 5.40 13.40
N VAL A 124 -8.16 6.18 13.73
CA VAL A 124 -9.15 5.81 14.76
C VAL A 124 -9.93 4.58 14.32
N ALA A 125 -10.35 4.54 13.05
CA ALA A 125 -11.07 3.41 12.49
C ALA A 125 -10.20 2.16 12.30
N LEU A 126 -8.87 2.31 12.19
CA LEU A 126 -7.93 1.19 12.12
C LEU A 126 -7.54 0.65 13.50
N GLU A 127 -7.73 1.42 14.57
CA GLU A 127 -7.32 1.04 15.92
C GLU A 127 -7.80 -0.36 16.32
N PRO A 128 -9.07 -0.76 16.21
CA PRO A 128 -9.50 -2.09 16.64
C PRO A 128 -9.12 -3.22 15.66
N LEU A 129 -8.54 -2.88 14.50
CA LEU A 129 -8.28 -3.80 13.41
C LEU A 129 -6.84 -4.28 13.39
N ILE A 130 -6.63 -5.52 12.96
CA ILE A 130 -5.31 -6.08 12.67
C ILE A 130 -5.26 -6.66 11.27
N GLN A 131 -4.05 -6.66 10.71
CA GLN A 131 -3.78 -7.35 9.46
C GLN A 131 -3.58 -8.85 9.72
N ILE A 132 -4.23 -9.68 8.91
CA ILE A 132 -4.03 -11.12 8.88
C ILE A 132 -3.60 -11.52 7.48
N LYS A 133 -2.54 -12.31 7.38
CA LYS A 133 -2.03 -12.87 6.14
C LYS A 133 -2.36 -14.36 6.09
N LEU A 134 -2.94 -14.82 5.00
CA LEU A 134 -3.14 -16.24 4.71
C LEU A 134 -2.29 -16.63 3.51
N ASP A 135 -1.45 -17.65 3.67
CA ASP A 135 -0.50 -18.13 2.68
C ASP A 135 -0.79 -19.61 2.39
N VAL A 136 -1.36 -19.91 1.21
CA VAL A 136 -1.83 -21.25 0.86
C VAL A 136 -1.02 -21.78 -0.31
N ASN A 137 -0.37 -22.92 -0.10
CA ASN A 137 0.27 -23.71 -1.14
C ASN A 137 -0.59 -24.92 -1.47
N PHE A 138 -0.91 -25.13 -2.74
CA PHE A 138 -1.62 -26.33 -3.18
C PHE A 138 -1.17 -26.75 -4.57
N LYS A 139 -1.35 -28.03 -4.91
CA LYS A 139 -1.04 -28.54 -6.24
C LYS A 139 -2.09 -28.06 -7.24
N LEU A 140 -1.64 -27.40 -8.29
CA LEU A 140 -2.45 -26.95 -9.39
C LEU A 140 -2.03 -27.72 -10.64
N ASN A 141 -3.02 -28.36 -11.25
CA ASN A 141 -2.84 -29.16 -12.45
C ASN A 141 -3.54 -28.42 -13.58
N ILE A 142 -2.80 -28.16 -14.66
CA ILE A 142 -3.32 -27.49 -15.85
C ILE A 142 -2.92 -28.31 -17.07
N SER A 143 -3.89 -28.64 -17.92
CA SER A 143 -3.66 -29.30 -19.21
C SER A 143 -4.35 -28.54 -20.32
N PHE A 144 -3.66 -28.36 -21.44
CA PHE A 144 -4.20 -27.79 -22.67
C PHE A 144 -4.31 -28.89 -23.71
N GLU A 145 -5.53 -29.36 -23.98
CA GLU A 145 -5.81 -30.30 -25.06
C GLU A 145 -6.76 -29.58 -26.03
N ASP A 146 -6.40 -29.54 -27.32
CA ASP A 146 -7.16 -28.87 -28.39
C ASP A 146 -7.57 -27.41 -28.07
N SER A 147 -6.61 -26.61 -27.59
CA SER A 147 -6.82 -25.21 -27.17
C SER A 147 -7.83 -25.01 -26.01
N ILE A 148 -8.26 -26.06 -25.32
CA ILE A 148 -9.15 -25.98 -24.15
C ILE A 148 -8.34 -26.22 -22.87
N PRO A 149 -8.19 -25.21 -21.99
CA PRO A 149 -7.58 -25.41 -20.69
C PRO A 149 -8.50 -26.22 -19.78
N THR A 150 -7.93 -27.23 -19.13
CA THR A 150 -8.58 -28.00 -18.08
C THR A 150 -7.78 -27.86 -16.79
N THR A 151 -8.46 -27.68 -15.66
CA THR A 151 -7.81 -27.48 -14.36
C THR A 151 -8.46 -28.29 -13.26
N ASN A 152 -7.74 -28.55 -12.17
CA ASN A 152 -8.28 -29.17 -10.96
C ASN A 152 -8.91 -28.17 -9.97
N ILE A 153 -9.10 -26.90 -10.34
CA ILE A 153 -9.55 -25.84 -9.42
C ILE A 153 -10.93 -26.15 -8.84
N SER A 154 -11.86 -26.68 -9.63
CA SER A 154 -13.19 -27.08 -9.15
C SER A 154 -13.11 -28.14 -8.04
N SER A 155 -12.23 -29.13 -8.18
CA SER A 155 -12.00 -30.14 -7.13
C SER A 155 -11.35 -29.53 -5.88
N ILE A 156 -10.45 -28.56 -6.05
CA ILE A 156 -9.85 -27.83 -4.92
C ILE A 156 -10.93 -27.07 -4.14
N ILE A 157 -11.86 -26.40 -4.84
CA ILE A 157 -12.97 -25.66 -4.23
C ILE A 157 -13.84 -26.58 -3.37
N GLU A 158 -14.18 -27.78 -3.85
CA GLU A 158 -14.97 -28.76 -3.10
C GLU A 158 -14.28 -29.20 -1.80
N GLN A 159 -12.95 -29.23 -1.79
CA GLN A 159 -12.16 -29.67 -0.64
C GLN A 159 -11.90 -28.56 0.39
N LEU A 160 -12.14 -27.28 0.09
CA LEU A 160 -11.79 -26.15 0.96
C LEU A 160 -12.32 -26.28 2.40
N ASN A 161 -13.55 -26.77 2.57
CA ASN A 161 -14.15 -26.94 3.91
C ASN A 161 -13.44 -28.00 4.78
N SER A 162 -12.55 -28.81 4.19
CA SER A 162 -11.72 -29.78 4.92
C SER A 162 -10.34 -29.22 5.31
N TRP A 163 -9.96 -28.05 4.79
CA TRP A 163 -8.66 -27.48 5.01
C TRP A 163 -8.47 -27.03 6.45
N ILE A 164 -7.25 -27.23 6.94
CA ILE A 164 -6.79 -26.85 8.27
C ILE A 164 -5.75 -25.77 8.09
N PHE A 165 -5.89 -24.63 8.78
CA PHE A 165 -4.92 -23.55 8.71
C PHE A 165 -4.11 -23.48 10.01
N ARG A 166 -2.80 -23.50 9.90
CA ARG A 166 -1.86 -23.40 11.02
C ARG A 166 -1.40 -21.96 11.19
N LEU A 167 -1.38 -21.46 12.41
CA LEU A 167 -0.77 -20.17 12.75
C LEU A 167 0.76 -20.29 12.63
N ASP A 168 1.39 -19.35 11.96
CA ASP A 168 2.85 -19.37 11.78
C ASP A 168 3.57 -19.25 13.12
N MET A 169 4.73 -19.91 13.24
CA MET A 169 5.52 -19.95 14.49
C MET A 169 4.74 -20.52 15.70
N SER A 170 3.71 -21.32 15.45
CA SER A 170 2.83 -21.91 16.45
C SER A 170 2.44 -23.36 16.10
N SER A 171 2.06 -24.13 17.12
CA SER A 171 1.41 -25.42 16.98
C SER A 171 -0.11 -25.30 16.72
N PHE A 172 -0.66 -24.10 16.91
CA PHE A 172 -2.09 -23.80 16.85
C PHE A 172 -2.67 -23.94 15.43
N LYS A 173 -3.85 -24.54 15.33
CA LYS A 173 -4.56 -24.81 14.07
C LYS A 173 -6.02 -24.41 14.19
N ILE A 174 -6.61 -24.01 13.06
CA ILE A 174 -8.05 -23.76 12.92
C ILE A 174 -8.62 -24.66 11.82
N ASN A 175 -9.79 -25.24 12.07
CA ASN A 175 -10.52 -26.05 11.10
C ASN A 175 -12.04 -25.82 11.23
N GLY A 176 -12.83 -26.25 10.24
CA GLY A 176 -14.27 -26.01 10.21
C GLY A 176 -15.12 -26.87 11.15
N LYS A 177 -14.53 -27.84 11.87
CA LYS A 177 -15.25 -28.87 12.63
C LYS A 177 -15.22 -28.67 14.15
N GLU A 178 -14.33 -27.82 14.66
CA GLU A 178 -14.17 -27.60 16.10
C GLU A 178 -15.22 -26.64 16.68
N GLU A 179 -16.06 -27.15 17.59
CA GLU A 179 -17.11 -26.38 18.27
C GLU A 179 -16.56 -25.27 19.19
N ASN A 180 -15.33 -25.41 19.67
CA ASN A 180 -14.70 -24.50 20.63
C ASN A 180 -14.17 -23.18 20.02
N LEU A 181 -14.22 -23.00 18.70
CA LEU A 181 -13.71 -21.79 18.03
C LEU A 181 -14.56 -20.53 18.29
N ASN A 182 -15.75 -20.67 18.85
CA ASN A 182 -16.62 -19.54 19.18
C ASN A 182 -16.22 -18.78 20.44
N GLY A 183 -15.49 -19.42 21.36
CA GLY A 183 -15.06 -18.83 22.63
C GLY A 183 -13.71 -18.12 22.57
N ILE A 184 -12.98 -18.23 21.46
CA ILE A 184 -11.64 -17.68 21.29
C ILE A 184 -11.69 -16.56 20.26
N CYS A 185 -11.07 -15.42 20.57
CA CYS A 185 -10.98 -14.29 19.67
C CYS A 185 -9.63 -14.26 18.95
N ILE A 186 -9.56 -13.49 17.86
CA ILE A 186 -8.32 -13.27 17.12
C ILE A 186 -7.20 -12.73 18.02
N GLU A 187 -7.56 -11.89 19.01
CA GLU A 187 -6.59 -11.36 19.99
C GLU A 187 -5.84 -12.43 20.77
N ASP A 188 -6.49 -13.57 21.05
CA ASP A 188 -5.89 -14.66 21.82
C ASP A 188 -4.80 -15.41 21.05
N LEU A 189 -4.76 -15.27 19.71
CA LEU A 189 -3.78 -15.91 18.85
C LEU A 189 -2.35 -15.44 19.13
N TYR A 190 -2.15 -14.21 19.62
CA TYR A 190 -0.82 -13.75 20.02
C TYR A 190 -0.22 -14.61 21.14
N ASN A 191 -1.06 -15.17 22.03
CA ASN A 191 -0.61 -16.06 23.10
C ASN A 191 -0.27 -17.47 22.59
N GLN A 192 -0.67 -17.80 21.36
CA GLN A 192 -0.38 -19.09 20.73
C GLN A 192 0.96 -19.09 19.98
N ILE A 193 1.62 -17.94 19.79
CA ILE A 193 2.91 -17.87 19.11
C ILE A 193 4.01 -18.38 20.05
N GLU A 194 4.69 -19.44 19.68
CA GLU A 194 5.63 -20.18 20.54
C GLU A 194 7.09 -20.00 20.10
N GLN A 195 7.32 -19.75 18.81
CA GLN A 195 8.65 -19.69 18.21
C GLN A 195 9.04 -18.24 17.89
N PHE A 196 10.27 -17.86 18.24
CA PHE A 196 10.83 -16.54 17.99
C PHE A 196 12.28 -16.72 17.56
N GLU A 197 12.69 -16.09 16.46
CA GLU A 197 14.04 -16.21 15.90
C GLU A 197 15.12 -15.81 16.93
N GLU A 198 14.85 -14.80 17.74
CA GLU A 198 15.78 -14.29 18.77
C GLU A 198 16.04 -15.29 19.91
N LEU A 199 15.25 -16.36 19.98
CA LEU A 199 15.34 -17.43 20.98
C LEU A 199 15.87 -18.74 20.39
N GLN A 200 16.06 -18.80 19.06
CA GLN A 200 16.75 -19.91 18.43
C GLN A 200 18.23 -19.84 18.87
N ASP A 201 18.84 -20.99 19.15
CA ASP A 201 20.25 -21.14 19.54
C ASP A 201 20.69 -20.67 20.96
N LEU A 202 19.80 -20.09 21.76
CA LEU A 202 20.13 -19.72 23.15
C LEU A 202 19.86 -20.89 24.12
N GLN A 203 20.92 -21.43 24.73
CA GLN A 203 20.82 -22.37 25.87
C GLN A 203 20.37 -21.63 27.14
N ILE A 204 19.06 -21.44 27.29
CA ILE A 204 18.45 -20.69 28.41
C ILE A 204 17.60 -21.63 29.27
N PRO A 205 17.59 -21.47 30.62
CA PRO A 205 16.68 -22.21 31.50
C PRO A 205 15.20 -22.06 31.09
N THR A 206 14.43 -23.15 31.17
CA THR A 206 13.03 -23.23 30.69
C THR A 206 12.13 -22.11 31.23
N ASN A 207 12.29 -21.74 32.51
CA ASN A 207 11.52 -20.67 33.13
C ASN A 207 11.83 -19.27 32.55
N MET A 208 13.08 -19.03 32.18
CA MET A 208 13.49 -17.77 31.56
C MET A 208 13.03 -17.72 30.10
N LYS A 209 13.12 -18.84 29.37
CA LYS A 209 12.58 -18.98 28.01
C LYS A 209 11.08 -18.67 27.98
N LYS A 210 10.29 -19.21 28.93
CA LYS A 210 8.86 -18.91 29.06
C LYS A 210 8.58 -17.42 29.26
N LYS A 211 9.30 -16.75 30.17
CA LYS A 211 9.14 -15.30 30.40
C LYS A 211 9.51 -14.46 29.18
N MET A 212 10.52 -14.87 28.42
CA MET A 212 10.90 -14.19 27.17
C MET A 212 9.82 -14.35 26.10
N ILE A 213 9.26 -15.56 25.93
CA ILE A 213 8.11 -15.81 25.04
C ILE A 213 6.93 -14.91 25.43
N GLU A 214 6.52 -14.90 26.70
CA GLU A 214 5.41 -14.05 27.16
C GLU A 214 5.67 -12.55 26.90
N LYS A 215 6.92 -12.09 27.05
CA LYS A 215 7.32 -10.72 26.73
C LYS A 215 7.19 -10.45 25.22
N SER A 216 7.68 -11.35 24.37
CA SER A 216 7.59 -11.21 22.91
C SER A 216 6.14 -11.24 22.42
N GLN A 217 5.31 -12.15 22.95
CA GLN A 217 3.86 -12.20 22.67
C GLN A 217 3.17 -10.87 23.02
N ARG A 218 3.46 -10.29 24.19
CA ARG A 218 2.93 -8.98 24.58
C ARG A 218 3.39 -7.87 23.64
N GLN A 219 4.65 -7.92 23.18
CA GLN A 219 5.16 -6.95 22.21
C GLN A 219 4.45 -7.06 20.86
N LEU A 220 4.28 -8.28 20.32
CA LEU A 220 3.52 -8.51 19.09
C LEU A 220 2.08 -8.00 19.19
N ARG A 221 1.39 -8.30 20.30
CA ARG A 221 0.02 -7.82 20.56
C ARG A 221 -0.03 -6.29 20.65
N SER A 222 0.88 -5.67 21.40
CA SER A 222 0.93 -4.21 21.57
C SER A 222 1.18 -3.47 20.25
N ARG A 223 1.98 -4.07 19.36
CA ARG A 223 2.29 -3.54 18.03
C ARG A 223 1.26 -3.93 16.97
N LYS A 224 0.27 -4.76 17.32
CA LYS A 224 -0.70 -5.35 16.39
C LYS A 224 -0.01 -5.98 15.18
N SER A 225 1.08 -6.72 15.44
CA SER A 225 1.87 -7.39 14.42
C SER A 225 1.01 -8.33 13.58
N ILE A 226 1.31 -8.44 12.28
CA ILE A 226 0.56 -9.26 11.34
C ILE A 226 0.53 -10.72 11.84
N LEU A 227 -0.67 -11.30 11.94
CA LEU A 227 -0.82 -12.73 12.18
C LEU A 227 -0.79 -13.47 10.84
N GLN A 228 0.11 -14.43 10.68
CA GLN A 228 0.23 -15.22 9.46
C GLN A 228 -0.33 -16.63 9.67
N PHE A 229 -1.18 -17.08 8.75
CA PHE A 229 -1.66 -18.46 8.67
C PHE A 229 -1.11 -19.12 7.41
N LYS A 230 -0.83 -20.42 7.51
CA LYS A 230 -0.43 -21.29 6.40
C LYS A 230 -1.42 -22.45 6.29
N LEU A 231 -1.64 -22.97 5.09
CA LEU A 231 -2.32 -24.26 4.94
C LEU A 231 -1.48 -25.35 5.63
N ASP A 232 -2.10 -26.16 6.48
CA ASP A 232 -1.45 -27.26 7.19
C ASP A 232 -1.27 -28.46 6.26
N ASN A 233 -0.33 -28.35 5.34
CA ASN A 233 0.11 -29.41 4.46
C ASN A 233 1.63 -29.46 4.40
N ASN A 234 2.18 -30.61 4.01
CA ASN A 234 3.63 -30.78 3.82
C ASN A 234 4.07 -30.30 2.43
N ILE A 235 3.40 -29.28 1.88
CA ILE A 235 3.65 -28.76 0.53
C ILE A 235 4.48 -27.49 0.65
N GLU A 236 5.78 -27.62 0.35
CA GLU A 236 6.68 -26.48 0.29
C GLU A 236 6.49 -25.68 -1.00
N LYS A 237 6.98 -24.45 -1.02
CA LYS A 237 6.87 -23.58 -2.19
C LYS A 237 7.73 -24.16 -3.33
N SER A 238 7.17 -24.25 -4.54
CA SER A 238 7.95 -24.45 -5.77
C SER A 238 7.82 -23.24 -6.67
N ASP A 239 8.68 -23.17 -7.69
CA ASP A 239 8.47 -22.25 -8.80
C ASP A 239 7.18 -22.65 -9.55
N SER A 240 6.45 -21.63 -10.00
CA SER A 240 5.26 -21.78 -10.82
C SER A 240 5.61 -21.39 -12.26
N PRO A 241 5.16 -22.13 -13.29
CA PRO A 241 5.32 -21.71 -14.67
C PRO A 241 4.67 -20.35 -14.90
N GLU A 242 5.35 -19.44 -15.58
CA GLU A 242 4.78 -18.13 -15.92
C GLU A 242 3.79 -18.21 -17.08
N LYS A 243 4.04 -19.15 -17.99
CA LYS A 243 3.33 -19.34 -19.25
C LYS A 243 3.04 -20.82 -19.49
N PHE A 244 1.91 -21.08 -20.11
CA PHE A 244 1.46 -22.41 -20.50
C PHE A 244 1.31 -22.51 -22.01
N GLU A 245 1.94 -23.51 -22.58
CA GLU A 245 1.94 -23.82 -24.00
C GLU A 245 0.87 -24.86 -24.34
N GLU A 246 0.45 -24.86 -25.60
CA GLU A 246 -0.52 -25.81 -26.11
C GLU A 246 0.02 -27.25 -26.07
N ASN A 247 -0.86 -28.23 -25.85
CA ASN A 247 -0.53 -29.65 -25.79
C ASN A 247 0.49 -30.04 -24.70
N GLN A 248 0.61 -29.22 -23.65
CA GLN A 248 1.43 -29.52 -22.48
C GLN A 248 0.59 -29.73 -21.22
N LYS A 249 1.15 -30.48 -20.27
CA LYS A 249 0.57 -30.72 -18.95
C LYS A 249 1.51 -30.13 -17.90
N TYR A 250 0.96 -29.34 -17.01
CA TYR A 250 1.67 -28.68 -15.93
C TYR A 250 1.14 -29.17 -14.60
N ASP A 251 2.04 -29.60 -13.72
CA ASP A 251 1.77 -29.91 -12.32
C ASP A 251 2.79 -29.14 -11.49
N PHE A 252 2.31 -28.21 -10.68
CA PHE A 252 3.16 -27.33 -9.89
C PHE A 252 2.43 -26.85 -8.64
N ILE A 253 3.19 -26.28 -7.72
CA ILE A 253 2.64 -25.75 -6.47
C ILE A 253 2.29 -24.29 -6.70
N PHE A 254 0.99 -23.99 -6.67
CA PHE A 254 0.50 -22.62 -6.75
C PHE A 254 0.45 -22.01 -5.35
N ASN A 255 0.99 -20.79 -5.23
CA ASN A 255 1.01 -20.03 -3.99
C ASN A 255 -0.03 -18.91 -4.04
N LEU A 256 -1.05 -19.01 -3.18
CA LEU A 256 -2.12 -18.02 -3.07
C LEU A 256 -1.99 -17.25 -1.75
N LYS A 257 -1.76 -15.94 -1.85
CA LYS A 257 -1.61 -15.03 -0.71
C LYS A 257 -2.81 -14.09 -0.60
N MET A 258 -3.48 -14.11 0.55
CA MET A 258 -4.58 -13.21 0.88
C MET A 258 -4.23 -12.37 2.09
N PHE A 259 -4.67 -11.11 2.10
CA PHE A 259 -4.58 -10.25 3.27
C PHE A 259 -5.98 -9.79 3.70
N TYR A 260 -6.18 -9.68 5.00
CA TYR A 260 -7.43 -9.25 5.62
C TYR A 260 -7.16 -8.19 6.66
N LEU A 261 -8.16 -7.36 6.92
CA LEU A 261 -8.14 -6.36 7.98
C LEU A 261 -9.37 -6.59 8.87
N LEU A 262 -9.17 -7.18 10.04
CA LEU A 262 -10.24 -7.73 10.88
C LEU A 262 -10.16 -7.22 12.32
N GLN A 263 -11.30 -7.17 13.02
CA GLN A 263 -11.34 -6.80 14.43
C GLN A 263 -10.71 -7.87 15.32
N LEU A 264 -9.95 -7.43 16.32
CA LEU A 264 -9.33 -8.32 17.34
C LEU A 264 -10.36 -9.21 18.07
N GLN A 265 -11.58 -8.72 18.23
CA GLN A 265 -12.67 -9.41 18.94
C GLN A 265 -13.48 -10.35 18.05
N ASN A 266 -13.17 -10.44 16.75
CA ASN A 266 -13.79 -11.45 15.91
C ASN A 266 -13.41 -12.84 16.43
N ASN A 267 -14.37 -13.76 16.47
CA ASN A 267 -14.09 -15.12 16.91
C ASN A 267 -13.42 -15.95 15.80
N LEU A 268 -12.79 -17.07 16.17
CA LEU A 268 -12.05 -17.89 15.22
C LEU A 268 -12.95 -18.63 14.22
N GLN A 269 -14.22 -18.89 14.56
CA GLN A 269 -15.18 -19.45 13.60
C GLN A 269 -15.47 -18.48 12.45
N GLN A 270 -15.60 -17.19 12.76
CA GLN A 270 -15.74 -16.14 11.75
C GLN A 270 -14.48 -15.99 10.91
N LEU A 271 -13.30 -16.05 11.53
CA LEU A 271 -12.02 -16.06 10.80
C LEU A 271 -11.94 -17.21 9.79
N TYR A 272 -12.27 -18.43 10.22
CA TYR A 272 -12.29 -19.60 9.34
C TYR A 272 -13.27 -19.42 8.17
N LYS A 273 -14.50 -18.97 8.44
CA LYS A 273 -15.48 -18.67 7.38
C LYS A 273 -14.98 -17.61 6.39
N ILE A 274 -14.28 -16.58 6.88
CA ILE A 274 -13.66 -15.56 6.04
C ILE A 274 -12.60 -16.20 5.12
N PHE A 275 -11.73 -17.06 5.64
CA PHE A 275 -10.72 -17.77 4.84
C PHE A 275 -11.35 -18.65 3.77
N ILE A 276 -12.36 -19.45 4.11
CA ILE A 276 -13.03 -20.32 3.13
C ILE A 276 -13.71 -19.49 2.05
N ASN A 277 -14.55 -18.52 2.42
CA ASN A 277 -15.29 -17.70 1.46
C ASN A 277 -14.37 -16.91 0.53
N SER A 278 -13.24 -16.41 1.05
CA SER A 278 -12.28 -15.66 0.23
C SER A 278 -11.52 -16.54 -0.74
N LEU A 279 -11.09 -17.73 -0.31
CA LEU A 279 -10.44 -18.71 -1.17
C LEU A 279 -11.40 -19.23 -2.23
N THR A 280 -12.65 -19.56 -1.86
CA THR A 280 -13.69 -19.97 -2.82
C THR A 280 -13.87 -18.89 -3.88
N LYS A 281 -14.09 -17.62 -3.49
CA LYS A 281 -14.26 -16.53 -4.46
C LYS A 281 -13.05 -16.39 -5.39
N MET A 282 -11.84 -16.42 -4.83
CA MET A 282 -10.61 -16.23 -5.62
C MET A 282 -10.39 -17.38 -6.61
N LEU A 283 -10.58 -18.62 -6.16
CA LEU A 283 -10.46 -19.81 -6.99
C LEU A 283 -11.57 -19.87 -8.06
N THR A 284 -12.79 -19.45 -7.75
CA THR A 284 -13.86 -19.35 -8.76
C THR A 284 -13.52 -18.30 -9.83
N LEU A 285 -12.96 -17.16 -9.46
CA LEU A 285 -12.48 -16.16 -10.44
C LEU A 285 -11.35 -16.73 -11.31
N MET A 286 -10.46 -17.51 -10.73
CA MET A 286 -9.36 -18.17 -11.43
C MET A 286 -9.86 -19.26 -12.38
N GLN A 287 -10.80 -20.11 -11.94
CA GLN A 287 -11.47 -21.10 -12.79
C GLN A 287 -12.16 -20.42 -13.97
N LYS A 288 -12.91 -19.34 -13.71
CA LYS A 288 -13.56 -18.54 -14.76
C LYS A 288 -12.54 -17.96 -15.76
N TYR A 289 -11.36 -17.54 -15.30
CA TYR A 289 -10.30 -17.12 -16.20
C TYR A 289 -9.83 -18.26 -17.10
N PHE A 290 -9.81 -19.53 -16.66
CA PHE A 290 -9.48 -20.62 -17.58
C PHE A 290 -10.66 -20.97 -18.49
N ASP A 291 -11.90 -20.93 -17.99
CA ASP A 291 -13.10 -21.29 -18.76
C ASP A 291 -13.46 -20.26 -19.86
N ASP A 292 -13.32 -18.96 -19.57
CA ASP A 292 -13.74 -17.87 -20.46
C ASP A 292 -12.71 -17.62 -21.57
N ASN A 293 -12.75 -18.35 -22.69
CA ASN A 293 -12.50 -17.90 -24.09
C ASN A 293 -12.09 -19.08 -25.00
N PRO A 294 -12.81 -19.36 -26.10
CA PRO A 294 -12.36 -20.27 -27.15
C PRO A 294 -11.26 -19.68 -28.08
N GLU A 295 -10.92 -18.38 -27.94
CA GLU A 295 -9.91 -17.68 -28.75
C GLU A 295 -8.58 -17.39 -28.02
N LYS A 296 -8.37 -17.95 -26.83
CA LYS A 296 -7.14 -17.73 -26.06
C LYS A 296 -5.95 -18.36 -26.78
N LYS A 297 -5.16 -17.50 -27.44
CA LYS A 297 -3.90 -17.90 -28.09
C LYS A 297 -2.87 -18.25 -27.02
N CYS A 298 -2.28 -19.43 -27.13
CA CYS A 298 -1.09 -19.77 -26.36
C CYS A 298 0.08 -18.87 -26.76
N PRO A 299 1.02 -18.57 -25.84
CA PRO A 299 1.06 -19.05 -24.46
C PRO A 299 0.09 -18.33 -23.51
N LEU A 300 -0.63 -19.07 -22.67
CA LEU A 300 -1.50 -18.51 -21.62
C LEU A 300 -0.68 -18.17 -20.37
N GLN A 301 -0.91 -17.00 -19.77
CA GLN A 301 -0.25 -16.62 -18.53
C GLN A 301 -0.98 -17.13 -17.29
N ILE A 302 -0.23 -17.47 -16.25
CA ILE A 302 -0.79 -17.73 -14.93
C ILE A 302 -1.31 -16.41 -14.31
N PRO A 303 -2.57 -16.35 -13.86
CA PRO A 303 -3.06 -15.16 -13.20
C PRO A 303 -2.43 -15.00 -11.80
N ARG A 304 -2.24 -13.75 -11.39
CA ARG A 304 -1.57 -13.39 -10.13
C ARG A 304 -2.55 -12.77 -9.15
N VAL A 305 -2.62 -13.33 -7.95
CA VAL A 305 -3.36 -12.73 -6.84
C VAL A 305 -2.52 -11.63 -6.20
N VAL A 306 -3.03 -10.40 -6.22
CA VAL A 306 -2.34 -9.20 -5.73
C VAL A 306 -3.20 -8.49 -4.70
N ASN A 307 -2.57 -8.00 -3.63
CA ASN A 307 -3.23 -7.31 -2.53
C ASN A 307 -2.71 -5.87 -2.43
N PHE A 308 -3.61 -4.91 -2.24
CA PHE A 308 -3.32 -3.48 -2.16
C PHE A 308 -3.85 -2.89 -0.85
N TYR A 309 -3.06 -2.02 -0.24
CA TYR A 309 -3.45 -1.31 0.98
C TYR A 309 -2.73 0.03 1.11
N GLU A 310 -3.49 1.11 1.09
CA GLU A 310 -2.99 2.46 1.29
C GLU A 310 -3.95 3.30 2.14
N PRO A 311 -3.86 3.19 3.48
CA PRO A 311 -4.88 3.69 4.39
C PRO A 311 -5.09 5.20 4.35
N ASN A 312 -4.10 5.96 3.87
CA ASN A 312 -4.18 7.41 3.67
C ASN A 312 -5.08 7.80 2.47
N ILE A 313 -5.39 6.85 1.57
CA ILE A 313 -6.28 7.05 0.42
C ILE A 313 -7.55 6.20 0.56
N TYR A 314 -7.39 4.92 0.88
CA TYR A 314 -8.49 3.99 1.11
C TYR A 314 -8.16 3.05 2.26
N THR A 315 -9.06 2.98 3.25
CA THR A 315 -8.76 2.37 4.55
C THR A 315 -9.04 0.87 4.60
N HIS A 316 -9.05 0.15 3.48
CA HIS A 316 -9.35 -1.29 3.41
C HIS A 316 -8.39 -2.02 2.46
N ILE A 317 -8.31 -3.34 2.57
CA ILE A 317 -7.49 -4.16 1.67
C ILE A 317 -8.28 -4.52 0.42
N ILE A 318 -7.68 -4.32 -0.74
CA ILE A 318 -8.24 -4.72 -2.04
C ILE A 318 -7.42 -5.90 -2.54
N THR A 319 -8.09 -7.03 -2.79
CA THR A 319 -7.46 -8.21 -3.41
C THR A 319 -8.03 -8.41 -4.82
N ILE A 320 -7.15 -8.57 -5.80
CA ILE A 320 -7.50 -8.76 -7.21
C ILE A 320 -6.74 -9.94 -7.81
N LEU A 321 -7.34 -10.58 -8.81
CA LEU A 321 -6.70 -11.53 -9.70
C LEU A 321 -6.30 -10.79 -10.98
N TYR A 322 -5.03 -10.44 -11.14
CA TYR A 322 -4.54 -9.91 -12.42
C TYR A 322 -4.24 -11.04 -13.39
N HIS A 323 -4.50 -10.81 -14.67
CA HIS A 323 -4.14 -11.70 -15.76
C HIS A 323 -3.54 -10.92 -16.93
N ASP A 324 -2.91 -11.64 -17.88
CA ASP A 324 -2.34 -11.08 -19.11
C ASP A 324 -1.48 -9.83 -18.89
N LEU A 325 -0.59 -9.90 -17.90
CA LEU A 325 0.20 -8.76 -17.42
C LEU A 325 1.22 -8.26 -18.46
N ASP A 326 1.61 -9.11 -19.41
CA ASP A 326 2.47 -8.68 -20.54
C ASP A 326 1.73 -7.74 -21.51
N SER A 327 0.39 -7.74 -21.50
CA SER A 327 -0.41 -6.81 -22.30
C SER A 327 -0.61 -5.50 -21.54
N ILE A 328 0.10 -4.45 -21.99
CA ILE A 328 0.02 -3.11 -21.40
C ILE A 328 -1.43 -2.60 -21.34
N GLU A 329 -2.21 -2.85 -22.39
CA GLU A 329 -3.61 -2.41 -22.50
C GLU A 329 -4.51 -3.15 -21.50
N ILE A 330 -4.48 -4.49 -21.50
CA ILE A 330 -5.28 -5.31 -20.58
C ILE A 330 -4.91 -4.99 -19.13
N TYR A 331 -3.61 -4.82 -18.86
CA TYR A 331 -3.16 -4.45 -17.53
C TYR A 331 -3.65 -3.04 -17.13
N LYS A 332 -3.61 -2.06 -18.03
CA LYS A 332 -4.11 -0.69 -17.81
C LYS A 332 -5.62 -0.69 -17.54
N ASP A 333 -6.39 -1.46 -18.29
CA ASP A 333 -7.84 -1.55 -18.11
C ASP A 333 -8.23 -2.22 -16.79
N GLN A 334 -7.53 -3.28 -16.39
CA GLN A 334 -7.74 -3.89 -15.07
C GLN A 334 -7.46 -2.89 -13.94
N ARG A 335 -6.39 -2.08 -14.02
CA ARG A 335 -6.12 -1.01 -13.03
C ARG A 335 -7.21 0.05 -13.03
N LYS A 336 -7.61 0.53 -14.21
CA LYS A 336 -8.67 1.54 -14.38
C LYS A 336 -9.99 1.06 -13.77
N SER A 337 -10.34 -0.21 -13.99
CA SER A 337 -11.51 -0.84 -13.39
C SER A 337 -11.47 -0.80 -11.86
N LEU A 338 -10.31 -1.05 -11.22
CA LEU A 338 -10.17 -0.95 -9.77
C LEU A 338 -10.35 0.48 -9.25
N HIS A 339 -9.77 1.47 -9.94
CA HIS A 339 -9.96 2.88 -9.60
C HIS A 339 -11.42 3.29 -9.64
N LEU A 340 -12.16 2.90 -10.68
CA LEU A 340 -13.59 3.17 -10.80
C LEU A 340 -14.40 2.42 -9.74
N LYS A 341 -14.17 1.10 -9.64
CA LYS A 341 -14.89 0.21 -8.71
C LYS A 341 -14.84 0.72 -7.27
N TYR A 342 -13.68 1.19 -6.81
CA TYR A 342 -13.47 1.65 -5.44
C TYR A 342 -13.39 3.18 -5.31
N LEU A 343 -13.72 3.96 -6.35
CA LEU A 343 -13.62 5.43 -6.33
C LEU A 343 -12.26 5.97 -5.85
N VAL A 344 -11.16 5.33 -6.27
CA VAL A 344 -9.80 5.75 -5.89
C VAL A 344 -9.26 6.74 -6.94
N PRO A 345 -8.79 7.94 -6.55
CA PRO A 345 -8.15 8.93 -7.43
C PRO A 345 -7.18 8.31 -8.45
N MET A 346 -7.37 8.61 -9.74
CA MET A 346 -6.42 8.26 -10.81
C MET A 346 -5.35 9.36 -10.97
N SER A 347 -5.04 10.10 -9.92
CA SER A 347 -4.01 11.15 -9.94
C SER A 347 -2.59 10.59 -9.78
N ARG A 348 -2.45 9.30 -9.46
CA ARG A 348 -1.16 8.60 -9.31
C ARG A 348 -1.32 7.07 -9.42
N PRO A 349 -0.23 6.33 -9.72
CA PRO A 349 -0.26 4.88 -9.69
C PRO A 349 -0.62 4.38 -8.28
N THR A 350 -1.67 3.56 -8.21
CA THR A 350 -2.15 3.00 -6.93
C THR A 350 -2.31 1.48 -6.97
N PHE A 351 -2.60 0.93 -8.16
CA PHE A 351 -2.82 -0.50 -8.37
C PHE A 351 -1.77 -1.15 -9.27
N LYS A 352 -0.56 -0.57 -9.39
CA LYS A 352 0.55 -1.25 -10.08
C LYS A 352 1.13 -2.36 -9.21
N LEU A 353 1.81 -3.35 -9.80
CA LEU A 353 2.45 -4.44 -9.05
C LEU A 353 3.44 -3.91 -7.99
N ALA A 354 4.08 -2.77 -8.24
CA ALA A 354 4.94 -2.10 -7.27
C ALA A 354 4.20 -1.59 -6.02
N ASN A 355 2.91 -1.29 -6.12
CA ASN A 355 2.09 -0.82 -5.00
C ASN A 355 1.52 -1.98 -4.15
N ALA A 356 1.79 -3.23 -4.51
CA ALA A 356 1.27 -4.41 -3.82
C ALA A 356 1.86 -4.54 -2.40
N ILE A 357 1.05 -5.07 -1.47
CA ILE A 357 1.49 -5.41 -0.11
C ILE A 357 2.56 -6.50 -0.18
N GLY A 358 3.63 -6.33 0.60
CA GLY A 358 4.69 -7.33 0.73
C GLY A 358 5.72 -7.32 -0.39
N ARG A 359 5.63 -6.39 -1.35
CA ARG A 359 6.77 -6.03 -2.22
C ARG A 359 7.79 -5.26 -1.38
N ASP A 360 8.96 -5.85 -1.24
CA ASP A 360 10.12 -5.19 -0.64
C ASP A 360 11.13 -4.84 -1.74
N PHE A 361 11.21 -3.55 -2.08
CA PHE A 361 12.22 -3.00 -2.98
C PHE A 361 13.48 -2.54 -2.25
N SER A 362 13.40 -2.44 -0.92
CA SER A 362 14.43 -1.80 -0.10
C SER A 362 15.58 -2.75 0.24
N GLY A 363 15.30 -4.07 0.26
CA GLY A 363 16.26 -5.08 0.67
C GLY A 363 16.67 -4.82 2.13
N LYS A 364 17.92 -4.39 2.34
CA LYS A 364 18.43 -4.02 3.67
C LYS A 364 18.28 -2.54 4.02
N LYS A 365 17.90 -1.69 3.05
CA LYS A 365 17.86 -0.23 3.21
C LYS A 365 16.64 0.20 3.99
N LEU A 366 16.78 1.16 4.90
CA LEU A 366 15.63 1.67 5.63
C LEU A 366 14.71 2.55 4.75
N MET A 367 13.41 2.38 4.97
CA MET A 367 12.36 3.11 4.27
C MET A 367 11.86 4.30 5.10
N ASN A 368 11.53 5.41 4.44
CA ASN A 368 10.85 6.56 5.05
C ASN A 368 11.44 6.99 6.39
N VAL A 369 12.78 7.09 6.46
CA VAL A 369 13.50 7.40 7.70
C VAL A 369 13.14 8.75 8.31
N HIS A 370 12.36 9.58 7.63
CA HIS A 370 11.83 10.82 8.19
C HIS A 370 10.67 10.64 9.18
N VAL A 371 9.98 9.49 9.16
CA VAL A 371 8.82 9.23 10.01
C VAL A 371 9.21 9.33 11.48
N GLY A 372 8.44 10.09 12.25
CA GLY A 372 8.69 10.35 13.67
C GLY A 372 9.48 11.62 13.97
N LEU A 373 10.08 12.27 12.96
CA LEU A 373 10.75 13.55 13.14
C LEU A 373 9.74 14.71 13.21
N GLN A 374 9.93 15.60 14.17
CA GLN A 374 9.14 16.82 14.32
C GLN A 374 9.99 18.05 14.02
N SER A 375 9.41 19.00 13.30
CA SER A 375 10.03 20.32 13.13
C SER A 375 9.84 21.15 14.39
N SER A 376 10.77 22.07 14.63
CA SER A 376 10.73 22.96 15.80
C SER A 376 10.11 24.33 15.51
N ILE A 377 9.59 24.58 14.30
CA ILE A 377 8.91 25.84 13.99
C ILE A 377 7.53 25.80 14.65
N LYS A 378 7.21 26.84 15.41
CA LYS A 378 5.89 26.98 16.03
C LYS A 378 4.88 27.43 14.98
N ASN A 379 3.72 26.78 14.93
CA ASN A 379 2.64 27.10 13.99
C ASN A 379 3.09 27.08 12.51
N GLY A 380 4.13 26.30 12.19
CA GLY A 380 4.56 26.04 10.83
C GLY A 380 3.69 24.97 10.16
N GLN A 381 3.60 25.02 8.83
CA GLN A 381 2.96 24.01 8.02
C GLN A 381 3.99 23.17 7.28
N CYS A 382 3.96 21.86 7.53
CA CYS A 382 4.84 20.89 6.89
C CYS A 382 4.27 20.41 5.54
N TYR A 383 5.10 20.51 4.50
CA TYR A 383 4.88 19.92 3.19
C TYR A 383 6.04 18.96 2.90
N ILE A 384 5.76 17.66 2.92
CA ILE A 384 6.78 16.61 2.80
C ILE A 384 6.52 15.73 1.58
N VAL A 385 7.53 14.93 1.23
CA VAL A 385 7.43 13.86 0.21
C VAL A 385 6.16 13.03 0.40
N LYS A 386 5.47 12.71 -0.71
CA LYS A 386 4.24 11.91 -0.71
C LYS A 386 4.57 10.50 -1.16
N GLY A 387 4.37 9.52 -0.28
CA GLY A 387 4.65 8.11 -0.59
C GLY A 387 5.91 7.58 0.09
N LYS A 388 6.47 6.52 -0.48
CA LYS A 388 7.57 5.76 0.10
C LYS A 388 8.85 5.86 -0.72
N TYR A 389 9.99 5.87 -0.04
CA TYR A 389 11.34 5.84 -0.61
C TYR A 389 12.29 5.06 0.30
N SER A 390 13.32 4.46 -0.26
CA SER A 390 14.46 3.90 0.49
C SER A 390 15.55 4.95 0.67
N TYR A 391 16.22 4.95 1.82
CA TYR A 391 17.35 5.83 2.08
C TYR A 391 18.64 5.24 1.51
N HIS A 392 19.20 5.91 0.50
CA HIS A 392 20.50 5.58 -0.05
C HIS A 392 21.57 6.52 0.52
N HIS A 393 22.66 5.94 1.04
CA HIS A 393 23.77 6.68 1.65
C HIS A 393 25.11 5.97 1.40
N TYR A 394 26.21 6.60 1.82
CA TYR A 394 27.57 6.07 1.64
C TYR A 394 27.75 4.66 2.19
N ASN A 395 28.67 3.93 1.56
CA ASN A 395 29.12 2.59 1.96
C ASN A 395 28.04 1.51 1.91
N GLN A 396 26.94 1.77 1.22
CA GLN A 396 25.98 0.75 0.81
C GLN A 396 26.44 0.02 -0.46
N ASP A 397 25.83 -1.15 -0.72
CA ASP A 397 26.04 -1.93 -1.95
C ASP A 397 27.50 -2.33 -2.21
N HIS A 398 28.29 -2.50 -1.13
CA HIS A 398 29.72 -2.84 -1.18
C HIS A 398 30.59 -1.84 -1.96
N MET A 399 30.19 -0.57 -2.00
CA MET A 399 30.90 0.51 -2.69
C MET A 399 31.39 1.56 -1.69
N ASP A 400 32.70 1.80 -1.62
CA ASP A 400 33.26 2.95 -0.88
C ASP A 400 33.17 4.20 -1.77
N ASP A 401 32.07 4.92 -1.61
CA ASP A 401 31.78 6.15 -2.32
C ASP A 401 31.96 7.42 -1.48
N SER A 402 32.71 7.28 -0.38
CA SER A 402 33.02 8.36 0.56
C SER A 402 33.72 9.51 -0.16
N GLY A 403 33.13 10.71 -0.10
CA GLY A 403 33.70 11.93 -0.65
C GLY A 403 33.38 12.22 -2.13
N TRP A 404 32.70 11.32 -2.84
CA TRP A 404 32.33 11.57 -4.25
C TRP A 404 30.94 11.06 -4.66
N GLY A 405 30.34 10.14 -3.90
CA GLY A 405 29.08 9.48 -4.24
C GLY A 405 27.80 10.24 -3.86
N CYS A 406 27.87 11.43 -3.27
CA CYS A 406 26.73 12.03 -2.55
C CYS A 406 25.52 12.27 -3.48
N ALA A 407 25.77 12.77 -4.69
CA ALA A 407 24.74 12.97 -5.69
C ALA A 407 24.20 11.65 -6.29
N TYR A 408 25.04 10.61 -6.41
CA TYR A 408 24.60 9.28 -6.83
C TYR A 408 23.61 8.68 -5.84
N ARG A 409 23.90 8.77 -4.54
CA ARG A 409 23.00 8.28 -3.46
C ARG A 409 21.71 9.10 -3.39
N SER A 410 21.78 10.41 -3.59
CA SER A 410 20.58 11.25 -3.71
C SER A 410 19.72 10.82 -4.91
N LEU A 411 20.33 10.57 -6.07
CA LEU A 411 19.65 10.06 -7.26
C LEU A 411 19.02 8.68 -7.04
N GLN A 412 19.74 7.74 -6.39
CA GLN A 412 19.17 6.43 -6.05
C GLN A 412 17.95 6.55 -5.12
N THR A 413 17.96 7.49 -4.16
CA THR A 413 16.79 7.79 -3.32
C THR A 413 15.61 8.33 -4.15
N ILE A 414 15.87 9.18 -5.13
CA ILE A 414 14.84 9.67 -6.05
C ILE A 414 14.26 8.50 -6.86
N ILE A 415 15.12 7.69 -7.48
CA ILE A 415 14.70 6.57 -8.32
C ILE A 415 13.92 5.54 -7.50
N SER A 416 14.33 5.26 -6.26
CA SER A 416 13.58 4.34 -5.39
C SER A 416 12.18 4.85 -5.10
N TRP A 417 11.99 6.16 -4.94
CA TRP A 417 10.65 6.75 -4.81
C TRP A 417 9.81 6.43 -6.05
N PHE A 418 10.30 6.70 -7.27
CA PHE A 418 9.56 6.41 -8.51
C PHE A 418 9.25 4.92 -8.67
N GLN A 419 10.20 4.05 -8.32
CA GLN A 419 10.03 2.60 -8.35
C GLN A 419 8.92 2.15 -7.39
N ILE A 420 9.01 2.54 -6.12
CA ILE A 420 8.07 2.10 -5.07
C ILE A 420 6.69 2.71 -5.28
N GLN A 421 6.61 3.92 -5.85
CA GLN A 421 5.34 4.54 -6.21
C GLN A 421 4.73 3.95 -7.49
N GLY A 422 5.47 3.13 -8.25
CA GLY A 422 4.98 2.50 -9.47
C GLY A 422 4.94 3.42 -10.69
N TYR A 423 5.73 4.48 -10.70
CA TYR A 423 5.91 5.30 -11.90
C TYR A 423 6.88 4.66 -12.89
N ILE A 424 7.84 3.89 -12.40
CA ILE A 424 8.79 3.13 -13.23
C ILE A 424 8.77 1.67 -12.81
N ASP A 425 8.85 0.78 -13.79
CA ASP A 425 8.78 -0.66 -13.60
C ASP A 425 10.20 -1.27 -13.70
N ILE A 426 10.96 -1.14 -12.61
CA ILE A 426 12.33 -1.68 -12.47
C ILE A 426 12.44 -2.60 -11.24
N GLU A 427 13.38 -3.54 -11.28
CA GLU A 427 13.64 -4.44 -10.14
C GLU A 427 14.60 -3.84 -9.12
N THR A 428 15.65 -3.16 -9.58
CA THR A 428 16.70 -2.58 -8.75
C THR A 428 17.02 -1.16 -9.17
N VAL A 429 17.35 -0.30 -8.20
CA VAL A 429 17.90 1.03 -8.49
C VAL A 429 19.29 0.91 -9.14
N PRO A 430 19.69 1.86 -10.02
CA PRO A 430 20.95 1.75 -10.74
C PRO A 430 22.16 1.96 -9.81
N THR A 431 23.21 1.22 -10.10
CA THR A 431 24.54 1.34 -9.50
C THR A 431 25.25 2.60 -9.99
N HIS A 432 26.35 3.00 -9.33
CA HIS A 432 27.18 4.12 -9.78
C HIS A 432 27.68 3.93 -11.22
N LYS A 433 28.01 2.69 -11.61
CA LYS A 433 28.49 2.39 -12.96
C LYS A 433 27.40 2.56 -14.01
N GLU A 434 26.17 2.13 -13.72
CA GLU A 434 25.03 2.33 -14.63
C GLU A 434 24.68 3.82 -14.76
N ILE A 435 24.75 4.58 -13.66
CA ILE A 435 24.59 6.04 -13.68
C ILE A 435 25.69 6.71 -14.53
N GLN A 436 26.95 6.28 -14.38
CA GLN A 436 28.07 6.78 -15.18
C GLN A 436 27.92 6.43 -16.65
N GLN A 437 27.46 5.21 -16.95
CA GLN A 437 27.19 4.76 -18.32
C GLN A 437 26.09 5.61 -18.96
N ALA A 438 24.99 5.86 -18.25
CA ALA A 438 23.92 6.73 -18.72
C ALA A 438 24.41 8.14 -19.10
N LEU A 439 25.35 8.71 -18.34
CA LEU A 439 25.95 10.01 -18.64
C LEU A 439 26.88 9.98 -19.86
N ILE A 440 27.52 8.84 -20.14
CA ILE A 440 28.30 8.63 -21.36
C ILE A 440 27.36 8.49 -22.56
N ASP A 441 26.28 7.74 -22.40
CA ASP A 441 25.32 7.44 -23.46
C ASP A 441 24.61 8.70 -23.97
N VAL A 442 24.30 9.65 -23.09
CA VAL A 442 23.76 10.98 -23.48
C VAL A 442 24.82 11.96 -23.98
N GLY A 443 26.09 11.58 -23.98
CA GLY A 443 27.21 12.41 -24.45
C GLY A 443 27.67 13.51 -23.47
N ASP A 444 27.24 13.49 -22.21
CA ASP A 444 27.67 14.48 -21.20
C ASP A 444 29.10 14.20 -20.72
N LYS A 445 29.48 12.91 -20.59
CA LYS A 445 30.78 12.50 -20.07
C LYS A 445 31.59 11.66 -21.07
N PRO A 446 32.94 11.74 -21.04
CA PRO A 446 33.80 10.88 -21.84
C PRO A 446 33.78 9.42 -21.35
N PRO A 447 34.13 8.43 -22.21
CA PRO A 447 34.11 7.00 -21.83
C PRO A 447 34.94 6.64 -20.60
N ASN A 448 36.03 7.35 -20.32
CA ASN A 448 36.87 7.12 -19.13
C ASN A 448 36.22 7.60 -17.81
N PHE A 449 35.01 8.15 -17.86
CA PHE A 449 34.19 8.45 -16.68
C PHE A 449 33.64 7.19 -16.02
N LEU A 450 33.42 6.12 -16.81
CA LEU A 450 32.94 4.84 -16.31
C LEU A 450 33.96 4.22 -15.34
N GLY A 451 33.47 3.83 -14.17
CA GLY A 451 34.30 3.29 -13.08
C GLY A 451 35.14 4.33 -12.35
N SER A 452 35.03 5.62 -12.67
CA SER A 452 35.75 6.68 -11.95
C SER A 452 35.08 7.01 -10.61
N SER A 453 35.81 7.67 -9.72
CA SER A 453 35.30 8.22 -8.45
C SER A 453 34.98 9.72 -8.55
N LYS A 454 34.48 10.16 -9.71
CA LYS A 454 34.14 11.57 -9.93
C LYS A 454 32.71 11.86 -9.47
N TRP A 455 32.54 12.99 -8.79
CA TRP A 455 31.24 13.51 -8.39
C TRP A 455 30.41 13.97 -9.60
N ILE A 456 29.09 14.03 -9.42
CA ILE A 456 28.11 14.55 -10.39
C ILE A 456 27.26 15.63 -9.70
N GLY A 457 26.60 16.49 -10.48
CA GLY A 457 25.74 17.55 -9.97
C GLY A 457 24.26 17.35 -10.30
N SER A 458 23.45 18.36 -9.98
CA SER A 458 22.00 18.35 -10.21
C SER A 458 21.61 18.22 -11.69
N GLN A 459 22.46 18.71 -12.59
CA GLN A 459 22.23 18.63 -14.04
C GLN A 459 22.42 17.20 -14.53
N GLU A 460 23.50 16.52 -14.12
CA GLU A 460 23.72 15.11 -14.43
C GLU A 460 22.63 14.21 -13.84
N VAL A 461 22.17 14.51 -12.61
CA VAL A 461 21.00 13.83 -12.01
C VAL A 461 19.77 13.96 -12.91
N CYS A 462 19.50 15.16 -13.44
CA CYS A 462 18.41 15.38 -14.39
C CYS A 462 18.59 14.58 -15.69
N TYR A 463 19.79 14.54 -16.25
CA TYR A 463 20.08 13.78 -17.47
C TYR A 463 19.86 12.28 -17.28
N VAL A 464 20.30 11.72 -16.17
CA VAL A 464 20.14 10.29 -15.88
C VAL A 464 18.67 9.93 -15.68
N LEU A 465 17.90 10.74 -14.95
CA LEU A 465 16.45 10.54 -14.77
C LEU A 465 15.70 10.56 -16.09
N SER A 466 16.03 11.51 -16.97
CA SER A 466 15.42 11.62 -18.30
C SER A 466 15.84 10.46 -19.21
N HIS A 467 17.12 10.11 -19.23
CA HIS A 467 17.64 9.08 -20.15
C HIS A 467 17.17 7.67 -19.81
N LEU A 468 17.27 7.29 -18.53
CA LEU A 468 16.95 5.92 -18.11
C LEU A 468 15.45 5.67 -17.98
N TYR A 469 14.67 6.70 -17.65
CA TYR A 469 13.30 6.52 -17.18
C TYR A 469 12.27 7.51 -17.75
N ASP A 470 12.68 8.40 -18.67
CA ASP A 470 11.83 9.46 -19.22
C ASP A 470 11.21 10.39 -18.14
N ILE A 471 11.91 10.55 -17.01
CA ILE A 471 11.48 11.42 -15.92
C ILE A 471 12.00 12.83 -16.17
N GLN A 472 11.09 13.76 -16.47
CA GLN A 472 11.43 15.17 -16.59
C GLN A 472 11.68 15.81 -15.22
N SER A 473 12.62 16.75 -15.16
CA SER A 473 12.94 17.49 -13.94
C SER A 473 13.01 19.00 -14.19
N LYS A 474 12.57 19.78 -13.20
CA LYS A 474 12.78 21.24 -13.17
C LYS A 474 14.08 21.52 -12.42
N ILE A 475 14.96 22.33 -13.01
CA ILE A 475 16.14 22.86 -12.30
C ILE A 475 15.83 24.24 -11.74
N ILE A 476 16.11 24.45 -10.45
CA ILE A 476 16.12 25.77 -9.82
C ILE A 476 17.57 26.13 -9.48
N PHE A 477 18.06 27.21 -10.06
CA PHE A 477 19.37 27.78 -9.77
C PHE A 477 19.26 28.79 -8.62
N ILE A 478 20.18 28.70 -7.68
CA ILE A 478 20.25 29.54 -6.48
C ILE A 478 21.67 30.07 -6.37
N ASN A 479 21.84 31.40 -6.31
CA ASN A 479 23.18 32.00 -6.26
C ASN A 479 23.77 32.04 -4.84
N SER A 480 22.92 31.96 -3.83
CA SER A 480 23.26 32.03 -2.41
C SER A 480 22.23 31.26 -1.59
N ALA A 481 22.67 30.59 -0.51
CA ALA A 481 21.77 29.93 0.44
C ALA A 481 20.63 30.82 0.96
N THR A 482 20.79 32.15 0.99
CA THR A 482 19.73 33.06 1.43
C THR A 482 18.51 33.05 0.51
N GLU A 483 18.69 32.80 -0.80
CA GLU A 483 17.57 32.73 -1.75
C GLU A 483 16.70 31.49 -1.51
N LEU A 484 17.16 30.49 -0.74
CA LEU A 484 16.30 29.36 -0.35
C LEU A 484 15.05 29.83 0.39
N LEU A 485 15.15 30.89 1.20
CA LEU A 485 14.00 31.53 1.85
C LEU A 485 12.95 31.94 0.82
N ASP A 486 13.37 32.58 -0.26
CA ASP A 486 12.49 33.04 -1.34
C ASP A 486 11.92 31.86 -2.16
N LYS A 487 12.68 30.76 -2.26
CA LYS A 487 12.26 29.54 -2.96
C LYS A 487 11.43 28.57 -2.12
N ALA A 488 11.19 28.85 -0.84
CA ALA A 488 10.38 27.98 0.01
C ALA A 488 9.00 27.70 -0.60
N ARG A 489 8.36 28.71 -1.19
CA ARG A 489 7.04 28.58 -1.84
C ARG A 489 7.09 27.69 -3.10
N ASP A 490 8.16 27.74 -3.88
CA ASP A 490 8.36 26.83 -5.02
C ASP A 490 8.43 25.37 -4.55
N LEU A 491 9.14 25.11 -3.45
CA LEU A 491 9.28 23.77 -2.88
C LEU A 491 7.97 23.29 -2.24
N ILE A 492 7.23 24.16 -1.56
CA ILE A 492 5.88 23.87 -1.04
C ILE A 492 4.95 23.45 -2.20
N LYS A 493 4.97 24.21 -3.30
CA LYS A 493 4.20 23.85 -4.51
C LYS A 493 4.62 22.49 -5.03
N HIS A 494 5.92 22.23 -5.14
CA HIS A 494 6.45 20.95 -5.61
C HIS A 494 6.00 19.76 -4.76
N PHE A 495 6.13 19.84 -3.42
CA PHE A 495 5.68 18.75 -2.54
C PHE A 495 4.15 18.59 -2.56
N SER A 496 3.41 19.66 -2.82
CA SER A 496 1.96 19.63 -2.95
C SER A 496 1.50 18.97 -4.25
N THR A 497 2.18 19.21 -5.37
CA THR A 497 1.79 18.68 -6.69
C THR A 497 2.45 17.35 -7.02
N ASN A 498 3.79 17.30 -6.98
CA ASN A 498 4.58 16.13 -7.35
C ASN A 498 4.86 15.23 -6.14
N GLY A 499 5.22 15.84 -5.00
CA GLY A 499 5.55 15.08 -3.79
C GLY A 499 6.83 14.25 -3.89
N THR A 500 7.70 14.49 -4.87
CA THR A 500 8.96 13.74 -5.08
C THR A 500 10.11 14.30 -4.22
N PRO A 501 11.11 13.47 -3.85
CA PRO A 501 12.36 13.95 -3.26
C PRO A 501 13.10 14.91 -4.22
N ILE A 502 13.77 15.93 -3.67
CA ILE A 502 14.50 16.95 -4.43
C ILE A 502 16.00 16.79 -4.13
N MET A 503 16.83 16.64 -5.15
CA MET A 503 18.28 16.68 -4.98
C MET A 503 18.74 18.15 -4.97
N ILE A 504 19.59 18.52 -4.01
CA ILE A 504 20.25 19.82 -3.95
C ILE A 504 21.76 19.62 -3.97
N GLY A 505 22.44 20.27 -4.93
CA GLY A 505 23.90 20.23 -5.08
C GLY A 505 24.50 21.62 -4.88
N GLY A 506 25.57 21.71 -4.09
CA GLY A 506 26.36 22.93 -3.90
C GLY A 506 27.85 22.59 -3.87
N GLY A 507 28.59 23.03 -4.90
CA GLY A 507 29.98 22.60 -5.11
C GLY A 507 30.08 21.07 -5.25
N VAL A 508 30.89 20.45 -4.40
CA VAL A 508 31.12 18.99 -4.38
C VAL A 508 30.19 18.22 -3.44
N LEU A 509 29.28 18.91 -2.76
CA LEU A 509 28.36 18.30 -1.79
C LEU A 509 26.94 18.25 -2.35
N ALA A 510 26.23 17.18 -2.01
CA ALA A 510 24.84 16.96 -2.39
C ALA A 510 24.02 16.46 -1.20
N HIS A 511 22.77 16.87 -1.12
CA HIS A 511 21.80 16.38 -0.16
C HIS A 511 20.46 16.13 -0.84
N THR A 512 19.53 15.47 -0.15
CA THR A 512 18.14 15.30 -0.62
C THR A 512 17.19 16.05 0.31
N ILE A 513 16.47 17.03 -0.22
CA ILE A 513 15.36 17.69 0.49
C ILE A 513 14.11 16.86 0.28
N ILE A 514 13.46 16.46 1.37
CA ILE A 514 12.24 15.64 1.39
C ILE A 514 11.07 16.34 2.10
N GLY A 515 11.23 17.63 2.43
CA GLY A 515 10.16 18.44 2.94
C GLY A 515 10.57 19.86 3.31
N VAL A 516 9.56 20.70 3.50
CA VAL A 516 9.65 22.08 3.97
C VAL A 516 8.66 22.27 5.10
N ASP A 517 9.07 22.97 6.14
CA ASP A 517 8.19 23.52 7.16
C ASP A 517 8.31 25.03 7.12
N PHE A 518 7.17 25.70 6.96
CA PHE A 518 7.09 27.14 6.72
C PHE A 518 6.02 27.76 7.60
N ASN A 519 6.38 28.83 8.30
CA ASN A 519 5.42 29.68 9.00
C ASN A 519 5.15 30.92 8.15
N GLU A 520 3.92 31.03 7.62
CA GLU A 520 3.54 32.15 6.75
C GLU A 520 3.55 33.52 7.47
N ALA A 521 3.32 33.54 8.79
CA ALA A 521 3.25 34.76 9.57
C ALA A 521 4.63 35.31 9.93
N THR A 522 5.60 34.45 10.22
CA THR A 522 6.96 34.88 10.60
C THR A 522 7.94 34.84 9.44
N GLY A 523 7.66 34.05 8.40
CA GLY A 523 8.60 33.74 7.32
C GLY A 523 9.65 32.69 7.71
N ASP A 524 9.58 32.11 8.91
CA ASP A 524 10.52 31.09 9.35
C ASP A 524 10.40 29.84 8.47
N VAL A 525 11.55 29.29 8.08
CA VAL A 525 11.61 28.09 7.24
C VAL A 525 12.65 27.09 7.70
N LYS A 526 12.31 25.81 7.59
CA LYS A 526 13.20 24.68 7.77
C LYS A 526 13.01 23.67 6.64
N TYR A 527 14.10 22.98 6.31
CA TYR A 527 14.11 21.93 5.29
C TYR A 527 14.33 20.59 5.97
N LEU A 528 13.53 19.60 5.61
CA LEU A 528 13.77 18.22 6.02
C LEU A 528 14.78 17.62 5.07
N VAL A 529 15.99 17.38 5.58
CA VAL A 529 17.13 16.94 4.79
C VAL A 529 17.45 15.49 5.11
N LEU A 530 17.64 14.72 4.05
CA LEU A 530 18.23 13.39 4.06
C LEU A 530 19.67 13.50 3.55
N ASP A 531 20.60 13.11 4.40
CA ASP A 531 22.03 13.31 4.20
C ASP A 531 22.68 12.05 3.59
N PRO A 532 23.09 12.05 2.31
CA PRO A 532 23.69 10.88 1.69
C PRO A 532 25.08 10.53 2.24
N HIS A 533 25.71 11.39 3.04
CA HIS A 533 27.05 11.19 3.59
C HIS A 533 27.06 10.30 4.86
N TYR A 534 25.91 9.86 5.33
CA TYR A 534 25.82 8.97 6.48
C TYR A 534 26.56 7.64 6.20
N ILE A 535 27.44 7.24 7.13
CA ILE A 535 28.26 6.00 7.05
C ILE A 535 27.87 5.02 8.18
N GLY A 536 26.85 5.34 8.98
CA GLY A 536 26.44 4.47 10.08
C GLY A 536 25.65 3.24 9.62
N ASP A 537 25.22 2.46 10.60
CA ASP A 537 24.39 1.27 10.43
C ASP A 537 22.94 1.63 10.06
N GLU A 538 22.23 0.65 9.48
CA GLU A 538 20.80 0.69 9.13
C GLU A 538 19.92 0.66 10.40
N ASN A 539 20.08 1.67 11.25
CA ASN A 539 19.38 1.84 12.50
C ASN A 539 18.73 3.22 12.56
N LEU A 540 17.39 3.25 12.59
CA LEU A 540 16.61 4.49 12.54
C LEU A 540 17.00 5.48 13.66
N ASN A 541 17.23 4.98 14.88
CA ASN A 541 17.62 5.84 16.00
C ASN A 541 19.00 6.46 15.79
N ASN A 542 19.95 5.71 15.22
CA ASN A 542 21.29 6.23 14.93
C ASN A 542 21.24 7.25 13.79
N ILE A 543 20.44 7.00 12.76
CA ILE A 543 20.20 7.95 11.65
C ILE A 543 19.66 9.27 12.19
N HIS A 544 18.64 9.24 13.05
CA HIS A 544 18.07 10.44 13.67
C HIS A 544 19.09 11.17 14.56
N LYS A 545 19.75 10.44 15.47
CA LYS A 545 20.71 11.03 16.43
C LYS A 545 21.94 11.63 15.77
N LYS A 546 22.46 10.98 14.73
CA LYS A 546 23.65 11.45 13.98
C LYS A 546 23.29 12.44 12.87
N GLY A 547 22.00 12.74 12.68
CA GLY A 547 21.55 13.75 11.73
C GLY A 547 21.53 13.30 10.27
N GLY A 548 21.55 11.99 10.00
CA GLY A 548 21.38 11.42 8.66
C GLY A 548 20.01 11.74 8.05
N CYS A 549 19.00 11.96 8.88
CA CYS A 549 17.75 12.61 8.49
C CYS A 549 17.31 13.58 9.58
N ALA A 550 17.12 14.86 9.24
CA ALA A 550 16.76 15.89 10.22
C ALA A 550 16.18 17.16 9.58
N TRP A 551 15.37 17.89 10.36
CA TRP A 551 14.97 19.27 10.03
C TRP A 551 16.14 20.23 10.23
N LYS A 552 16.55 20.91 9.16
CA LYS A 552 17.69 21.84 9.12
C LYS A 552 17.23 23.29 8.88
N PRO A 553 17.78 24.28 9.59
CA PRO A 553 17.54 25.70 9.30
C PRO A 553 18.25 26.11 8.01
N VAL A 554 17.91 27.29 7.46
CA VAL A 554 18.61 27.84 6.28
C VAL A 554 20.11 27.99 6.49
N THR A 555 20.53 28.28 7.73
CA THR A 555 21.95 28.39 8.11
C THR A 555 22.73 27.08 8.03
N PHE A 556 22.08 25.96 7.72
CA PHE A 556 22.76 24.70 7.39
C PHE A 556 23.48 24.79 6.04
N TRP A 557 22.96 25.57 5.11
CA TRP A 557 23.53 25.76 3.79
C TRP A 557 24.60 26.87 3.85
N ASP A 558 25.71 26.67 3.14
CA ASP A 558 26.79 27.65 3.09
C ASP A 558 26.36 28.88 2.29
N LYS A 559 26.40 30.04 2.95
CA LYS A 559 25.99 31.33 2.38
C LYS A 559 26.86 31.81 1.21
N ASN A 560 28.07 31.26 1.07
CA ASN A 560 29.01 31.66 0.02
C ASN A 560 29.01 30.70 -1.19
N SER A 561 28.16 29.68 -1.16
CA SER A 561 28.04 28.68 -2.21
C SER A 561 26.78 28.93 -3.05
N PHE A 562 26.89 28.64 -4.34
CA PHE A 562 25.72 28.49 -5.21
C PHE A 562 25.14 27.08 -5.06
N TYR A 563 23.84 26.95 -5.31
CA TYR A 563 23.12 25.68 -5.23
C TYR A 563 22.24 25.48 -6.46
N ASN A 564 22.17 24.24 -6.92
CA ASN A 564 21.21 23.82 -7.93
C ASN A 564 20.28 22.78 -7.31
N LEU A 565 18.98 22.92 -7.55
CA LEU A 565 17.98 21.96 -7.11
C LEU A 565 17.42 21.25 -8.33
N CYS A 566 17.46 19.92 -8.33
CA CYS A 566 16.77 19.08 -9.30
C CYS A 566 15.45 18.60 -8.69
N LEU A 567 14.33 19.03 -9.30
CA LEU A 567 12.97 18.74 -8.87
C LEU A 567 12.31 17.77 -9.87
N PRO A 568 12.33 16.45 -9.63
CA PRO A 568 11.73 15.46 -10.53
C PRO A 568 10.21 15.61 -10.59
N GLN A 569 9.63 15.61 -11.79
CA GLN A 569 8.19 15.74 -12.00
C GLN A 569 7.55 14.35 -12.14
N VAL A 570 6.28 14.22 -11.74
CA VAL A 570 5.50 12.99 -11.97
C VAL A 570 4.72 13.10 -13.28
N SER A 571 4.60 11.99 -14.00
CA SER A 571 3.70 11.92 -15.16
C SER A 571 2.24 11.84 -14.70
N GLU A 572 1.34 12.48 -15.45
CA GLU A 572 -0.11 12.30 -15.30
C GLU A 572 -0.61 11.00 -15.96
N ASP A 573 0.13 10.48 -16.95
CA ASP A 573 -0.15 9.22 -17.65
C ASP A 573 0.70 8.08 -17.07
N PHE A 574 0.06 7.01 -16.54
CA PHE A 574 0.74 5.88 -15.88
C PHE A 574 0.02 4.52 -15.96
#